data_AF-A0A8P0TGJ1-F1
#
_entry.id   AF-A0A8P0TGJ1-F1
#
_cell.length_a   1.000
_cell.length_b   1.000
_cell.length_c   1.000
_cell.angle_alpha   90.00
_cell.angle_beta   90.00
_cell.angle_gamma   90.00
#
_symmetry.space_group_name_H-M   'P 1'
#
loop_
_entity.id
_entity.type
_entity.pdbx_description
1 polymer ?
#
loop_
_entity_poly.entity_id
_entity_poly.type
_entity_poly.pdbx_seq_one_letter_code
_entity_poly.pdbx_strand_id
1 'polypeptide(L)'
;RGGCPAPRQPSARGRRPRRAPGCGGARSWRDPSGPRSAPARAAASPGPAGSSSAQVTHYKQYPPNTSKVYSYFECREKKTENSKIKKVKYEETVFYGLQYILNKYLKGKVVTAEKIQEAKEVYREHFQDDVFNEKGWNYILEKYDGHLPIEIKAVPEGYVIPRGNVLFTVENTDPECYWLTNWIETILVQSWYPITVATNSREQKKILAKYLLETSGNLDGLEYKLHDFGYRGVSSQETAGIGASAHLVNFKGTDTVAGIAFVKKYYGTKDPVPGYSVPAAEHSTITAWGKDREKDAFEHIVTQFSSVPVSVVSDSYDIYNACEKIWGEDLRHLILSRTTEAPLIIRPDSGNPLDTVLKVLDILGKKFPITENSKGYKLLPPYLRVIQGDGVDINTLQEIVEGMKQKKWSIENIAFGSGGALLQKLTRDLLNCSFKCSYVVTNGLGINVFKDPVADPNKRSKKGRLSLHRTPAGNFVTLEEGKGDLEEYGHDLLHTVFKNGKVTKSYSFDEIRKNAKLNIELEVAPH
;
A
#
# COMPACT_ATOMS: atom_id res chain seq x y z
N ARG A 1 -15.19 39.34 -64.22
CA ARG A 1 -15.42 40.68 -64.83
C ARG A 1 -15.85 41.60 -63.70
N GLY A 2 -15.20 42.76 -63.58
CA GLY A 2 -15.03 43.50 -62.32
C GLY A 2 -16.19 44.39 -61.86
N GLY A 3 -15.95 45.05 -60.71
CA GLY A 3 -16.60 46.31 -60.32
C GLY A 3 -17.24 46.33 -58.92
N CYS A 4 -16.50 46.82 -57.92
CA CYS A 4 -17.05 47.59 -56.79
C CYS A 4 -17.22 49.06 -57.26
N PRO A 5 -18.03 49.97 -56.64
CA PRO A 5 -17.69 50.51 -55.31
C PRO A 5 -18.78 51.24 -54.45
N ALA A 6 -18.46 51.39 -53.15
CA ALA A 6 -18.54 52.59 -52.26
C ALA A 6 -19.87 53.24 -51.74
N PRO A 7 -19.81 53.98 -50.58
CA PRO A 7 -20.92 54.20 -49.63
C PRO A 7 -21.28 55.69 -49.34
N ARG A 8 -22.37 55.96 -48.56
CA ARG A 8 -22.63 57.26 -47.87
C ARG A 8 -23.50 57.11 -46.59
N GLN A 9 -23.06 57.72 -45.47
CA GLN A 9 -23.87 58.15 -44.28
C GLN A 9 -24.48 59.57 -44.54
N PRO A 10 -25.04 60.39 -43.60
CA PRO A 10 -25.40 60.27 -42.15
C PRO A 10 -26.76 60.93 -41.75
N SER A 11 -27.14 60.91 -40.46
CA SER A 11 -27.60 62.14 -39.75
C SER A 11 -27.83 61.93 -38.24
N ALA A 12 -27.53 62.97 -37.46
CA ALA A 12 -27.73 63.08 -36.02
C ALA A 12 -28.39 64.44 -35.70
N ARG A 13 -29.19 64.50 -34.61
CA ARG A 13 -29.63 65.68 -33.80
C ARG A 13 -30.65 65.13 -32.78
N GLY A 14 -30.71 65.44 -31.48
CA GLY A 14 -29.97 66.32 -30.58
C GLY A 14 -30.83 66.56 -29.30
N ARG A 15 -30.17 66.92 -28.19
CA ARG A 15 -30.66 67.57 -26.94
C ARG A 15 -31.07 66.71 -25.71
N ARG A 16 -30.25 66.81 -24.65
CA ARG A 16 -30.55 66.71 -23.19
C ARG A 16 -31.01 68.10 -22.67
N PRO A 17 -31.36 68.41 -21.38
CA PRO A 17 -31.15 67.68 -20.08
C PRO A 17 -32.24 67.86 -18.96
N ARG A 18 -32.13 67.09 -17.84
CA ARG A 18 -32.08 67.52 -16.40
C ARG A 18 -32.58 66.42 -15.42
N ARG A 19 -32.21 66.60 -14.15
CA ARG A 19 -32.01 65.62 -13.05
C ARG A 19 -33.28 65.07 -12.35
N ALA A 20 -33.11 63.83 -11.81
CA ALA A 20 -33.75 63.03 -10.73
C ALA A 20 -34.70 63.73 -9.72
N PRO A 21 -35.71 63.05 -9.10
CA PRO A 21 -35.50 61.93 -8.15
C PRO A 21 -36.59 60.83 -8.02
N GLY A 22 -36.23 59.71 -7.37
CA GLY A 22 -37.09 59.05 -6.36
C GLY A 22 -38.08 57.93 -6.76
N CYS A 23 -37.76 56.71 -6.32
CA CYS A 23 -38.64 55.64 -5.79
C CYS A 23 -39.79 55.04 -6.66
N GLY A 24 -39.71 53.72 -6.89
CA GLY A 24 -40.89 52.90 -7.20
C GLY A 24 -40.59 51.56 -7.88
N GLY A 25 -40.46 50.50 -7.08
CA GLY A 25 -40.75 49.08 -7.34
C GLY A 25 -40.63 48.45 -8.75
N ALA A 26 -39.84 47.37 -8.86
CA ALA A 26 -40.37 46.02 -9.09
C ALA A 26 -39.26 44.98 -9.43
N ARG A 27 -39.23 43.92 -8.60
CA ARG A 27 -38.99 42.52 -8.94
C ARG A 27 -37.61 42.11 -9.48
N SER A 28 -36.76 41.71 -8.52
CA SER A 28 -35.70 40.72 -8.70
C SER A 28 -36.29 39.35 -9.07
N TRP A 29 -35.88 38.77 -10.19
CA TRP A 29 -36.06 37.35 -10.47
C TRP A 29 -35.12 36.56 -9.55
N ARG A 30 -35.71 35.84 -8.59
CA ARG A 30 -35.04 34.76 -7.85
C ARG A 30 -35.18 33.49 -8.67
N ASP A 31 -34.05 32.87 -9.00
CA ASP A 31 -33.99 31.49 -9.47
C ASP A 31 -34.02 30.55 -8.25
N PRO A 32 -34.99 29.63 -8.11
CA PRO A 32 -35.12 28.74 -6.97
C PRO A 32 -34.80 27.29 -7.35
N SER A 33 -33.55 26.94 -7.70
CA SER A 33 -33.09 25.54 -7.66
C SER A 33 -31.59 25.42 -7.91
N GLY A 34 -30.77 25.82 -6.93
CA GLY A 34 -29.39 25.36 -6.83
C GLY A 34 -29.33 24.14 -5.91
N PRO A 35 -28.57 23.07 -6.23
CA PRO A 35 -28.40 21.98 -5.29
C PRO A 35 -27.73 22.54 -4.04
N ARG A 36 -28.39 22.35 -2.89
CA ARG A 36 -27.79 22.62 -1.58
C ARG A 36 -26.42 21.95 -1.56
N SER A 37 -25.39 22.74 -1.28
CA SER A 37 -24.04 22.26 -1.04
C SER A 37 -24.12 21.09 -0.04
N ALA A 38 -23.89 19.87 -0.52
CA ALA A 38 -23.78 18.70 0.33
C ALA A 38 -22.66 18.98 1.37
N PRO A 39 -22.89 18.75 2.67
CA PRO A 39 -21.82 18.84 3.63
C PRO A 39 -20.74 17.84 3.23
N ALA A 40 -19.48 18.25 3.39
CA ALA A 40 -18.30 17.47 3.04
C ALA A 40 -18.50 16.00 3.43
N ARG A 41 -18.51 15.15 2.40
CA ARG A 41 -18.77 13.70 2.40
C ARG A 41 -18.41 13.05 3.73
N ALA A 42 -19.40 12.40 4.33
CA ALA A 42 -19.17 11.34 5.30
C ALA A 42 -18.08 10.42 4.74
N ALA A 43 -16.86 10.53 5.27
CA ALA A 43 -15.86 9.51 5.04
C ALA A 43 -16.50 8.21 5.53
N ALA A 44 -16.55 7.20 4.67
CA ALA A 44 -17.22 5.92 4.90
C ALA A 44 -16.66 5.23 6.16
N SER A 45 -17.16 5.60 7.34
CA SER A 45 -16.91 4.90 8.59
C SER A 45 -17.72 3.61 8.58
N PRO A 46 -17.19 2.49 9.10
CA PRO A 46 -17.89 1.21 9.27
C PRO A 46 -18.96 1.23 10.37
N GLY A 47 -19.61 2.38 10.55
CA GLY A 47 -20.86 2.46 11.28
C GLY A 47 -21.98 1.69 10.55
N PRO A 48 -23.23 2.09 10.74
CA PRO A 48 -24.39 1.39 10.20
C PRO A 48 -24.35 1.03 8.70
N ALA A 49 -23.57 1.71 7.85
CA ALA A 49 -23.53 1.48 6.41
C ALA A 49 -22.26 0.78 5.85
N GLY A 50 -21.23 0.49 6.67
CA GLY A 50 -19.91 0.07 6.15
C GLY A 50 -19.62 -1.43 6.20
N SER A 51 -20.58 -2.25 5.82
CA SER A 51 -20.54 -3.72 5.86
C SER A 51 -21.06 -4.32 4.56
N SER A 52 -20.78 -5.60 4.27
CA SER A 52 -21.40 -6.28 3.13
C SER A 52 -22.91 -6.42 3.33
N SER A 53 -23.69 -6.40 2.25
CA SER A 53 -25.15 -6.49 2.32
C SER A 53 -25.63 -7.73 3.08
N ALA A 54 -25.00 -8.89 2.87
CA ALA A 54 -25.38 -10.12 3.57
C ALA A 54 -25.30 -9.97 5.11
N GLN A 55 -24.24 -9.32 5.61
CA GLN A 55 -24.01 -9.11 7.05
C GLN A 55 -25.10 -8.28 7.73
N VAL A 56 -25.85 -7.44 6.97
CA VAL A 56 -26.99 -6.68 7.48
C VAL A 56 -28.06 -7.60 8.07
N THR A 57 -28.20 -8.81 7.52
CA THR A 57 -29.25 -9.77 7.87
C THR A 57 -28.79 -10.82 8.90
N HIS A 58 -27.48 -10.93 9.17
CA HIS A 58 -26.90 -12.03 9.94
C HIS A 58 -27.38 -12.08 11.41
N TYR A 59 -27.78 -10.95 11.99
CA TYR A 59 -28.29 -10.93 13.38
C TYR A 59 -29.54 -11.82 13.55
N LYS A 60 -30.35 -12.00 12.50
CA LYS A 60 -31.51 -12.92 12.47
C LYS A 60 -31.13 -14.39 12.21
N GLN A 61 -29.88 -14.68 11.87
CA GLN A 61 -29.43 -16.01 11.42
C GLN A 61 -28.61 -16.75 12.48
N TYR A 62 -27.94 -16.03 13.37
CA TYR A 62 -27.26 -16.66 14.49
C TYR A 62 -28.26 -17.46 15.34
N PRO A 63 -27.82 -18.55 15.99
CA PRO A 63 -28.67 -19.31 16.89
C PRO A 63 -29.34 -18.39 17.93
N PRO A 64 -30.62 -18.63 18.28
CA PRO A 64 -31.24 -17.94 19.40
C PRO A 64 -30.40 -18.10 20.68
N ASN A 65 -30.40 -17.08 21.54
CA ASN A 65 -29.62 -17.03 22.79
C ASN A 65 -28.09 -17.09 22.61
N THR A 66 -27.56 -16.70 21.44
CA THR A 66 -26.13 -16.43 21.27
C THR A 66 -25.76 -15.12 21.99
N SER A 67 -24.78 -15.19 22.89
CA SER A 67 -24.27 -14.06 23.68
C SER A 67 -22.83 -13.70 23.32
N LYS A 68 -22.10 -14.57 22.64
CA LYS A 68 -20.75 -14.29 22.15
C LYS A 68 -20.52 -14.87 20.78
N VAL A 69 -19.91 -14.09 19.92
CA VAL A 69 -19.30 -14.51 18.66
C VAL A 69 -17.84 -14.09 18.72
N TYR A 70 -16.94 -15.06 18.55
CA TYR A 70 -15.50 -14.86 18.51
C TYR A 70 -14.98 -15.34 17.15
N SER A 71 -14.25 -14.44 16.51
CA SER A 71 -13.71 -14.65 15.17
C SER A 71 -12.23 -14.31 15.13
N TYR A 72 -11.54 -14.80 14.11
CA TYR A 72 -10.11 -14.63 13.94
C TYR A 72 -9.74 -14.38 12.48
N PHE A 73 -8.56 -13.80 12.27
CA PHE A 73 -7.96 -13.60 10.97
C PHE A 73 -6.63 -14.35 10.84
N GLU A 74 -6.40 -14.95 9.68
CA GLU A 74 -5.14 -15.62 9.32
C GLU A 74 -4.82 -15.41 7.83
N CYS A 75 -3.54 -15.55 7.48
CA CYS A 75 -3.14 -15.84 6.10
C CYS A 75 -3.00 -17.35 5.96
N ARG A 76 -3.98 -18.03 5.33
CA ARG A 76 -4.09 -19.50 5.39
C ARG A 76 -2.92 -20.19 4.71
N GLU A 77 -2.51 -21.32 5.28
CA GLU A 77 -1.63 -22.25 4.59
C GLU A 77 -2.37 -22.87 3.39
N LYS A 78 -1.65 -23.16 2.31
CA LYS A 78 -2.17 -23.88 1.14
C LYS A 78 -1.30 -25.11 0.92
N LYS A 79 -1.81 -26.27 1.36
CA LYS A 79 -1.07 -27.54 1.35
C LYS A 79 -0.92 -28.13 -0.05
N THR A 80 -1.83 -27.79 -0.96
CA THR A 80 -1.87 -28.33 -2.33
C THR A 80 -1.44 -27.30 -3.38
N GLU A 81 -0.38 -26.52 -3.13
CA GLU A 81 0.27 -25.81 -4.23
C GLU A 81 1.11 -26.80 -5.05
N ASN A 82 0.69 -27.07 -6.28
CA ASN A 82 1.56 -27.65 -7.30
C ASN A 82 2.75 -26.69 -7.47
N SER A 83 3.84 -27.00 -6.78
CA SER A 83 5.08 -26.23 -6.64
C SER A 83 5.82 -25.94 -7.95
N LYS A 84 5.28 -26.38 -9.10
CA LYS A 84 5.93 -26.30 -10.41
C LYS A 84 5.77 -24.96 -11.12
N ILE A 85 4.93 -24.03 -10.63
CA ILE A 85 4.57 -22.80 -11.40
C ILE A 85 5.07 -21.48 -10.78
N LYS A 86 5.25 -21.39 -9.45
CA LYS A 86 5.71 -20.13 -8.81
C LYS A 86 7.18 -20.21 -8.41
N LYS A 87 7.99 -19.28 -8.93
CA LYS A 87 9.42 -19.14 -8.58
C LYS A 87 9.64 -18.66 -7.14
N VAL A 88 8.68 -17.92 -6.56
CA VAL A 88 8.74 -17.41 -5.18
C VAL A 88 7.53 -17.90 -4.38
N LYS A 89 7.78 -18.38 -3.16
CA LYS A 89 6.77 -18.83 -2.21
C LYS A 89 6.65 -17.82 -1.05
N TYR A 90 5.41 -17.60 -0.62
CA TYR A 90 5.11 -16.74 0.54
C TYR A 90 4.86 -17.58 1.78
N GLU A 91 5.92 -18.05 2.43
CA GLU A 91 5.81 -18.95 3.60
C GLU A 91 5.48 -18.19 4.89
N GLU A 92 5.86 -16.92 4.96
CA GLU A 92 5.62 -16.01 6.07
C GLU A 92 5.03 -14.70 5.59
N THR A 93 4.40 -13.96 6.50
CA THR A 93 3.68 -12.71 6.20
C THR A 93 4.06 -11.63 7.21
N VAL A 94 4.20 -10.40 6.73
CA VAL A 94 4.39 -9.22 7.57
C VAL A 94 3.02 -8.70 8.01
N PHE A 95 2.72 -8.76 9.31
CA PHE A 95 1.48 -8.20 9.82
C PHE A 95 1.56 -6.68 9.91
N TYR A 96 0.79 -5.96 9.10
CA TYR A 96 0.81 -4.49 9.05
C TYR A 96 -0.54 -3.92 8.58
N GLY A 97 -0.93 -2.76 9.10
CA GLY A 97 -2.07 -1.99 8.62
C GLY A 97 -3.35 -2.05 9.46
N LEU A 98 -3.39 -2.84 10.55
CA LEU A 98 -4.58 -2.93 11.40
C LEU A 98 -4.80 -1.61 12.15
N GLN A 99 -3.76 -1.03 12.74
CA GLN A 99 -3.77 0.23 13.50
C GLN A 99 -4.37 1.38 12.69
N TYR A 100 -4.10 1.44 11.39
CA TYR A 100 -4.77 2.37 10.48
C TYR A 100 -6.30 2.21 10.52
N ILE A 101 -6.79 0.98 10.34
CA ILE A 101 -8.22 0.66 10.35
C ILE A 101 -8.82 1.00 11.71
N LEU A 102 -8.16 0.61 12.81
CA LEU A 102 -8.64 0.91 14.16
C LEU A 102 -8.82 2.42 14.36
N ASN A 103 -7.82 3.23 13.94
CA ASN A 103 -7.82 4.67 14.16
C ASN A 103 -8.75 5.44 13.23
N LYS A 104 -8.83 5.06 11.95
CA LYS A 104 -9.64 5.79 10.97
C LYS A 104 -11.11 5.43 11.05
N TYR A 105 -11.40 4.18 11.39
CA TYR A 105 -12.71 3.59 11.12
C TYR A 105 -13.44 3.08 12.36
N LEU A 106 -12.75 2.56 13.38
CA LEU A 106 -13.41 1.88 14.50
C LEU A 106 -13.44 2.66 15.80
N LYS A 107 -12.45 3.52 16.07
CA LYS A 107 -12.36 4.23 17.36
C LYS A 107 -13.33 5.40 17.47
N GLY A 108 -13.72 5.71 18.70
CA GLY A 108 -14.57 6.83 19.05
C GLY A 108 -16.06 6.57 18.79
N LYS A 109 -16.81 7.67 18.69
CA LYS A 109 -18.23 7.67 18.36
C LYS A 109 -18.44 7.46 16.87
N VAL A 110 -18.62 6.21 16.47
CA VAL A 110 -18.80 5.82 15.05
C VAL A 110 -20.25 5.68 14.65
N VAL A 111 -21.15 5.59 15.63
CA VAL A 111 -22.62 5.53 15.46
C VAL A 111 -23.24 6.87 15.88
N THR A 112 -24.16 7.39 15.07
CA THR A 112 -24.99 8.57 15.37
C THR A 112 -26.42 8.32 14.88
N ALA A 113 -27.39 9.08 15.37
CA ALA A 113 -28.79 8.94 14.96
C ALA A 113 -28.94 9.13 13.43
N GLU A 114 -28.22 10.09 12.87
CA GLU A 114 -28.23 10.39 11.43
C GLU A 114 -27.70 9.20 10.61
N LYS A 115 -26.60 8.57 11.07
CA LYS A 115 -26.03 7.40 10.39
C LYS A 115 -26.96 6.18 10.46
N ILE A 116 -27.68 6.01 11.57
CA ILE A 116 -28.67 4.92 11.71
C ILE A 116 -29.83 5.16 10.74
N GLN A 117 -30.35 6.38 10.69
CA GLN A 117 -31.46 6.74 9.82
C GLN A 117 -31.07 6.61 8.34
N GLU A 118 -29.91 7.12 7.94
CA GLU A 118 -29.39 7.00 6.57
C GLU A 118 -29.22 5.52 6.18
N ALA A 119 -28.63 4.69 7.05
CA ALA A 119 -28.48 3.26 6.77
C ALA A 119 -29.83 2.54 6.65
N LYS A 120 -30.79 2.87 7.51
CA LYS A 120 -32.15 2.31 7.43
C LYS A 120 -32.82 2.64 6.09
N GLU A 121 -32.74 3.90 5.65
CA GLU A 121 -33.30 4.34 4.37
C GLU A 121 -32.63 3.63 3.19
N VAL A 122 -31.30 3.60 3.17
CA VAL A 122 -30.53 2.90 2.12
C VAL A 122 -30.85 1.42 2.07
N TYR A 123 -30.89 0.74 3.23
CA TYR A 123 -31.14 -0.70 3.27
C TYR A 123 -32.59 -1.06 2.96
N ARG A 124 -33.55 -0.23 3.36
CA ARG A 124 -34.94 -0.41 2.95
C ARG A 124 -35.06 -0.44 1.44
N GLU A 125 -34.46 0.51 0.73
CA GLU A 125 -34.47 0.53 -0.73
C GLU A 125 -33.63 -0.61 -1.32
N HIS A 126 -32.45 -0.91 -0.75
CA HIS A 126 -31.57 -1.94 -1.27
C HIS A 126 -32.17 -3.36 -1.18
N PHE A 127 -32.86 -3.66 -0.09
CA PHE A 127 -33.48 -4.98 0.14
C PHE A 127 -34.94 -5.03 -0.27
N GLN A 128 -35.59 -3.88 -0.48
CA GLN A 128 -37.05 -3.77 -0.57
C GLN A 128 -37.74 -4.41 0.65
N ASP A 129 -37.10 -4.32 1.83
CA ASP A 129 -37.53 -4.90 3.11
C ASP A 129 -36.91 -4.15 4.30
N ASP A 130 -37.60 -4.16 5.45
CA ASP A 130 -37.14 -3.52 6.69
C ASP A 130 -36.21 -4.44 7.53
N VAL A 131 -35.24 -5.09 6.88
CA VAL A 131 -34.39 -6.10 7.52
C VAL A 131 -33.31 -5.51 8.45
N PHE A 132 -32.97 -4.23 8.31
CA PHE A 132 -31.87 -3.58 9.04
C PHE A 132 -32.05 -3.64 10.57
N ASN A 133 -30.99 -3.97 11.31
CA ASN A 133 -31.00 -4.06 12.78
C ASN A 133 -30.95 -2.67 13.47
N GLU A 134 -31.94 -1.83 13.22
CA GLU A 134 -32.04 -0.49 13.79
C GLU A 134 -31.98 -0.51 15.34
N LYS A 135 -32.65 -1.48 15.97
CA LYS A 135 -32.66 -1.64 17.44
C LYS A 135 -31.26 -1.89 17.99
N GLY A 136 -30.52 -2.84 17.39
CA GLY A 136 -29.15 -3.14 17.81
C GLY A 136 -28.19 -1.95 17.65
N TRP A 137 -28.36 -1.15 16.58
CA TRP A 137 -27.56 0.05 16.39
C TRP A 137 -27.92 1.18 17.35
N ASN A 138 -29.21 1.41 17.62
CA ASN A 138 -29.65 2.38 18.63
C ASN A 138 -29.16 1.99 20.03
N TYR A 139 -29.16 0.70 20.37
CA TYR A 139 -28.59 0.22 21.63
C TYR A 139 -27.11 0.61 21.79
N ILE A 140 -26.29 0.46 20.75
CA ILE A 140 -24.89 0.89 20.78
C ILE A 140 -24.78 2.41 20.94
N LEU A 141 -25.63 3.18 20.25
CA LEU A 141 -25.67 4.63 20.38
C LEU A 141 -25.99 5.07 21.81
N GLU A 142 -27.04 4.51 22.40
CA GLU A 142 -27.55 4.90 23.72
C GLU A 142 -26.66 4.40 24.86
N LYS A 143 -26.26 3.13 24.84
CA LYS A 143 -25.51 2.50 25.94
C LYS A 143 -24.02 2.86 25.94
N TYR A 144 -23.43 3.05 24.76
CA TYR A 144 -21.98 3.23 24.60
C TYR A 144 -21.61 4.57 23.96
N ASP A 145 -22.54 5.53 23.88
CA ASP A 145 -22.34 6.80 23.15
C ASP A 145 -21.78 6.55 21.73
N GLY A 146 -22.30 5.52 21.06
CA GLY A 146 -21.89 5.12 19.72
C GLY A 146 -20.49 4.52 19.58
N HIS A 147 -19.84 4.13 20.68
CA HIS A 147 -18.58 3.38 20.69
C HIS A 147 -18.84 1.88 20.53
N LEU A 148 -18.05 1.19 19.70
CA LEU A 148 -18.26 -0.22 19.42
C LEU A 148 -17.84 -1.11 20.61
N PRO A 149 -18.75 -1.92 21.22
CA PRO A 149 -18.43 -2.87 22.29
C PRO A 149 -17.78 -4.15 21.73
N ILE A 150 -16.58 -3.98 21.19
CA ILE A 150 -15.73 -5.02 20.60
C ILE A 150 -14.37 -4.99 21.29
N GLU A 151 -13.77 -6.16 21.47
CA GLU A 151 -12.36 -6.35 21.78
C GLU A 151 -11.63 -6.94 20.57
N ILE A 152 -10.48 -6.38 20.21
CA ILE A 152 -9.58 -6.91 19.18
C ILE A 152 -8.22 -7.15 19.83
N LYS A 153 -7.73 -8.39 19.72
CA LYS A 153 -6.35 -8.74 20.08
C LYS A 153 -5.55 -9.03 18.81
N ALA A 154 -4.32 -8.55 18.72
CA ALA A 154 -3.48 -8.72 17.54
C ALA A 154 -2.02 -8.93 17.91
N VAL A 155 -1.31 -9.68 17.07
CA VAL A 155 0.15 -9.74 17.08
C VAL A 155 0.72 -8.33 16.80
N PRO A 156 1.89 -7.95 17.36
CA PRO A 156 2.47 -6.64 17.08
C PRO A 156 2.67 -6.38 15.58
N GLU A 157 2.42 -5.14 15.13
CA GLU A 157 2.68 -4.80 13.73
C GLU A 157 4.20 -4.87 13.41
N GLY A 158 4.49 -5.26 12.18
CA GLY A 158 5.83 -5.57 11.69
C GLY A 158 6.29 -7.01 12.00
N TYR A 159 5.62 -7.76 12.88
CA TYR A 159 5.99 -9.16 13.11
C TYR A 159 5.83 -9.99 11.83
N VAL A 160 6.81 -10.86 11.61
CA VAL A 160 6.87 -11.79 10.48
C VAL A 160 6.39 -13.15 10.96
N ILE A 161 5.19 -13.55 10.52
CA ILE A 161 4.47 -14.72 11.02
C ILE A 161 4.28 -15.75 9.90
N PRO A 162 4.64 -17.03 10.11
CA PRO A 162 4.34 -18.11 9.17
C PRO A 162 2.85 -18.23 8.86
N ARG A 163 2.51 -18.60 7.61
CA ARG A 163 1.11 -18.82 7.21
C ARG A 163 0.42 -19.87 8.09
N GLY A 164 -0.90 -19.78 8.20
CA GLY A 164 -1.73 -20.68 9.01
C GLY A 164 -1.74 -20.35 10.51
N ASN A 165 -1.19 -19.20 10.90
CA ASN A 165 -1.27 -18.69 12.27
C ASN A 165 -2.29 -17.56 12.42
N VAL A 166 -2.87 -17.45 13.61
CA VAL A 166 -3.75 -16.34 13.99
C VAL A 166 -2.94 -15.04 14.05
N LEU A 167 -3.44 -13.99 13.38
CA LEU A 167 -2.82 -12.66 13.40
C LEU A 167 -3.59 -11.69 14.30
N PHE A 168 -4.93 -11.77 14.25
CA PHE A 168 -5.78 -11.06 15.18
C PHE A 168 -7.10 -11.79 15.42
N THR A 169 -7.75 -11.47 16.54
CA THR A 169 -9.02 -12.03 17.00
C THR A 169 -9.97 -10.89 17.35
N VAL A 170 -11.27 -11.14 17.23
CA VAL A 170 -12.34 -10.16 17.44
C VAL A 170 -13.46 -10.83 18.21
N GLU A 171 -13.95 -10.18 19.25
CA GLU A 171 -15.13 -10.63 19.98
C GLU A 171 -15.97 -9.45 20.49
N ASN A 172 -17.27 -9.68 20.60
CA ASN A 172 -18.16 -8.75 21.29
C ASN A 172 -17.94 -8.81 22.81
N THR A 173 -17.96 -7.64 23.42
CA THR A 173 -17.82 -7.46 24.88
C THR A 173 -19.16 -7.27 25.58
N ASP A 174 -20.24 -7.08 24.82
CA ASP A 174 -21.61 -7.02 25.32
C ASP A 174 -22.48 -8.10 24.63
N PRO A 175 -23.26 -8.89 25.37
CA PRO A 175 -24.11 -9.96 24.82
C PRO A 175 -25.08 -9.52 23.73
N GLU A 176 -25.64 -8.31 23.82
CA GLU A 176 -26.60 -7.77 22.83
C GLU A 176 -25.93 -7.43 21.48
N CYS A 177 -24.60 -7.42 21.45
CA CYS A 177 -23.79 -7.07 20.30
C CYS A 177 -23.11 -8.28 19.63
N TYR A 178 -23.63 -9.50 19.86
CA TYR A 178 -23.08 -10.73 19.25
C TYR A 178 -22.94 -10.65 17.71
N TRP A 179 -23.86 -9.97 17.05
CA TRP A 179 -23.89 -9.78 15.60
C TRP A 179 -22.79 -8.84 15.08
N LEU A 180 -22.21 -8.00 15.96
CA LEU A 180 -21.25 -6.96 15.59
C LEU A 180 -19.87 -7.53 15.23
N THR A 181 -19.47 -8.66 15.83
CA THR A 181 -18.14 -9.28 15.60
C THR A 181 -17.88 -9.51 14.12
N ASN A 182 -18.84 -10.06 13.38
CA ASN A 182 -18.71 -10.30 11.95
C ASN A 182 -19.27 -9.16 11.08
N TRP A 183 -19.97 -8.17 11.66
CA TRP A 183 -20.30 -6.95 10.92
C TRP A 183 -19.04 -6.23 10.44
N ILE A 184 -18.05 -6.10 11.32
CA ILE A 184 -16.78 -5.43 11.01
C ILE A 184 -15.79 -6.31 10.25
N GLU A 185 -16.17 -7.54 9.85
CA GLU A 185 -15.32 -8.43 9.06
C GLU A 185 -14.88 -7.76 7.77
N THR A 186 -15.79 -7.13 7.02
CA THR A 186 -15.47 -6.57 5.69
C THR A 186 -14.40 -5.49 5.78
N ILE A 187 -14.51 -4.57 6.74
CA ILE A 187 -13.52 -3.50 6.92
C ILE A 187 -12.20 -4.04 7.47
N LEU A 188 -12.23 -5.00 8.41
CA LEU A 188 -11.02 -5.59 8.98
C LEU A 188 -10.27 -6.47 7.97
N VAL A 189 -10.98 -7.21 7.12
CA VAL A 189 -10.36 -8.07 6.10
C VAL A 189 -9.59 -7.23 5.08
N GLN A 190 -9.93 -5.96 4.85
CA GLN A 190 -9.14 -5.07 3.99
C GLN A 190 -7.67 -4.92 4.45
N SER A 191 -7.34 -5.29 5.69
CA SER A 191 -5.93 -5.47 6.14
C SER A 191 -5.13 -6.45 5.28
N TRP A 192 -5.79 -7.31 4.47
CA TRP A 192 -5.12 -8.14 3.47
C TRP A 192 -4.22 -7.32 2.56
N TYR A 193 -4.62 -6.11 2.19
CA TYR A 193 -3.88 -5.28 1.24
C TYR A 193 -2.52 -4.82 1.80
N PRO A 194 -2.44 -4.10 2.94
CA PRO A 194 -1.16 -3.72 3.53
C PRO A 194 -0.30 -4.93 3.93
N ILE A 195 -0.89 -6.02 4.44
CA ILE A 195 -0.16 -7.27 4.72
C ILE A 195 0.50 -7.81 3.45
N THR A 196 -0.25 -7.86 2.34
CA THR A 196 0.23 -8.44 1.08
C THR A 196 1.30 -7.56 0.43
N VAL A 197 1.12 -6.23 0.42
CA VAL A 197 2.13 -5.29 -0.11
C VAL A 197 3.42 -5.37 0.71
N ALA A 198 3.33 -5.30 2.05
CA ALA A 198 4.50 -5.37 2.93
C ALA A 198 5.23 -6.71 2.77
N THR A 199 4.48 -7.82 2.66
CA THR A 199 5.06 -9.16 2.46
C THR A 199 5.72 -9.29 1.09
N ASN A 200 5.04 -8.93 0.00
CA ASN A 200 5.60 -8.98 -1.36
C ASN A 200 6.83 -8.08 -1.52
N SER A 201 6.79 -6.88 -0.93
CA SER A 201 7.95 -6.00 -0.87
C SER A 201 9.10 -6.63 -0.08
N ARG A 202 8.83 -7.30 1.05
CA ARG A 202 9.86 -7.98 1.85
C ARG A 202 10.49 -9.16 1.12
N GLU A 203 9.70 -9.96 0.39
CA GLU A 203 10.24 -11.06 -0.42
C GLU A 203 11.14 -10.55 -1.56
N GLN A 204 10.79 -9.41 -2.18
CA GLN A 204 11.69 -8.74 -3.12
C GLN A 204 12.98 -8.24 -2.45
N LYS A 205 12.88 -7.75 -1.20
CA LYS A 205 14.06 -7.37 -0.40
C LYS A 205 14.97 -8.56 -0.12
N LYS A 206 14.42 -9.75 0.15
CA LYS A 206 15.23 -10.99 0.32
C LYS A 206 16.02 -11.34 -0.93
N ILE A 207 15.39 -11.25 -2.10
CA ILE A 207 16.06 -11.46 -3.39
C ILE A 207 17.20 -10.45 -3.53
N LEU A 208 16.92 -9.16 -3.37
CA LEU A 208 17.93 -8.11 -3.49
C LEU A 208 19.07 -8.29 -2.49
N ALA A 209 18.77 -8.59 -1.21
CA ALA A 209 19.78 -8.79 -0.18
C ALA A 209 20.71 -9.96 -0.52
N LYS A 210 20.14 -11.10 -0.94
CA LYS A 210 20.92 -12.27 -1.36
C LYS A 210 21.89 -11.92 -2.48
N TYR A 211 21.38 -11.38 -3.59
CA TYR A 211 22.22 -11.10 -4.77
C TYR A 211 23.19 -9.95 -4.53
N LEU A 212 22.81 -8.95 -3.74
CA LEU A 212 23.73 -7.89 -3.34
C LEU A 212 24.87 -8.44 -2.48
N LEU A 213 24.58 -9.27 -1.49
CA LEU A 213 25.62 -9.87 -0.64
C LEU A 213 26.55 -10.80 -1.45
N GLU A 214 25.99 -11.62 -2.34
CA GLU A 214 26.77 -12.52 -3.19
C GLU A 214 27.68 -11.76 -4.17
N THR A 215 27.24 -10.60 -4.67
CA THR A 215 27.97 -9.86 -5.71
C THR A 215 28.81 -8.69 -5.19
N SER A 216 28.60 -8.22 -3.96
CA SER A 216 29.35 -7.10 -3.34
C SER A 216 30.03 -7.46 -2.02
N GLY A 217 29.52 -8.45 -1.29
CA GLY A 217 29.98 -8.80 0.05
C GLY A 217 29.39 -7.97 1.19
N ASN A 218 28.49 -7.03 0.92
CA ASN A 218 27.76 -6.27 1.93
C ASN A 218 26.29 -6.03 1.50
N LEU A 219 25.54 -5.24 2.27
CA LEU A 219 24.15 -4.89 2.00
C LEU A 219 23.95 -3.37 1.78
N ASP A 220 25.02 -2.63 1.48
CA ASP A 220 24.98 -1.19 1.40
C ASP A 220 24.02 -0.72 0.29
N GLY A 221 23.13 0.20 0.66
CA GLY A 221 22.12 0.75 -0.23
C GLY A 221 20.91 -0.16 -0.47
N LEU A 222 20.83 -1.35 0.14
CA LEU A 222 19.68 -2.26 0.03
C LEU A 222 18.35 -1.54 0.30
N GLU A 223 18.30 -0.65 1.28
CA GLU A 223 17.11 0.12 1.65
C GLU A 223 16.56 1.04 0.53
N TYR A 224 17.35 1.32 -0.50
CA TYR A 224 16.98 2.16 -1.65
C TYR A 224 16.94 1.37 -2.98
N LYS A 225 17.14 0.05 -2.97
CA LYS A 225 17.20 -0.75 -4.21
C LYS A 225 15.85 -1.09 -4.84
N LEU A 226 14.74 -0.89 -4.13
CA LEU A 226 13.40 -0.99 -4.71
C LEU A 226 12.63 0.27 -4.36
N HIS A 227 12.35 1.08 -5.37
CA HIS A 227 11.66 2.36 -5.28
C HIS A 227 10.22 2.20 -5.74
N ASP A 228 9.30 2.77 -4.98
CA ASP A 228 7.88 2.73 -5.30
C ASP A 228 7.48 3.78 -6.36
N PHE A 229 7.07 3.31 -7.54
CA PHE A 229 6.52 4.11 -8.65
C PHE A 229 5.00 3.91 -8.82
N GLY A 230 4.33 3.37 -7.81
CA GLY A 230 2.98 2.83 -7.93
C GLY A 230 1.84 3.84 -7.86
N TYR A 231 2.10 5.11 -7.52
CA TYR A 231 1.04 6.08 -7.24
C TYR A 231 -0.04 6.16 -8.34
N ARG A 232 0.36 6.29 -9.60
CA ARG A 232 -0.59 6.37 -10.73
C ARG A 232 -1.24 5.02 -11.09
N GLY A 233 -0.65 3.92 -10.63
CA GLY A 233 -1.06 2.56 -10.99
C GLY A 233 -2.03 1.91 -10.01
N VAL A 234 -2.37 2.57 -8.90
CA VAL A 234 -3.32 2.04 -7.90
C VAL A 234 -4.75 2.51 -8.16
N SER A 235 -5.70 1.75 -7.62
CA SER A 235 -7.15 1.97 -7.78
C SER A 235 -7.73 3.19 -7.05
N SER A 236 -7.03 3.77 -6.07
CA SER A 236 -7.52 4.97 -5.36
C SER A 236 -6.40 5.73 -4.62
N GLN A 237 -6.69 6.96 -4.21
CA GLN A 237 -5.80 7.78 -3.37
C GLN A 237 -5.56 7.15 -1.98
N GLU A 238 -6.59 6.52 -1.42
CA GLU A 238 -6.45 5.82 -0.14
C GLU A 238 -5.57 4.57 -0.29
N THR A 239 -5.76 3.82 -1.37
CA THR A 239 -4.91 2.68 -1.73
C THR A 239 -3.46 3.12 -1.91
N ALA A 240 -3.21 4.28 -2.53
CA ALA A 240 -1.84 4.82 -2.68
C ALA A 240 -1.16 5.03 -1.33
N GLY A 241 -1.86 5.68 -0.38
CA GLY A 241 -1.32 5.92 0.96
C GLY A 241 -1.05 4.62 1.73
N ILE A 242 -2.00 3.68 1.71
CA ILE A 242 -1.86 2.39 2.40
C ILE A 242 -0.72 1.58 1.78
N GLY A 243 -0.71 1.43 0.45
CA GLY A 243 0.26 0.61 -0.27
C GLY A 243 1.69 1.14 -0.14
N ALA A 244 1.89 2.44 -0.36
CA ALA A 244 3.20 3.06 -0.19
C ALA A 244 3.72 2.94 1.25
N SER A 245 2.85 3.12 2.25
CA SER A 245 3.24 2.93 3.65
C SER A 245 3.66 1.47 3.94
N ALA A 246 3.00 0.49 3.32
CA ALA A 246 3.34 -0.92 3.48
C ALA A 246 4.67 -1.29 2.80
N HIS A 247 4.97 -0.70 1.64
CA HIS A 247 6.28 -0.83 1.00
C HIS A 247 7.39 -0.22 1.86
N LEU A 248 7.15 0.96 2.43
CA LEU A 248 8.09 1.66 3.31
C LEU A 248 8.43 0.90 4.60
N VAL A 249 7.69 -0.15 4.98
CA VAL A 249 8.11 -1.06 6.05
C VAL A 249 9.47 -1.70 5.73
N ASN A 250 9.78 -1.91 4.44
CA ASN A 250 10.97 -2.65 4.00
C ASN A 250 12.05 -1.75 3.38
N PHE A 251 11.64 -0.68 2.69
CA PHE A 251 12.51 0.22 1.94
C PHE A 251 12.29 1.68 2.34
N LYS A 252 13.13 2.57 1.80
CA LYS A 252 13.11 4.01 2.05
C LYS A 252 12.88 4.86 0.79
N GLY A 253 12.79 4.26 -0.40
CA GLY A 253 12.53 4.97 -1.66
C GLY A 253 11.05 4.96 -2.08
N THR A 254 10.43 6.12 -2.31
CA THR A 254 9.06 6.20 -2.84
C THR A 254 8.77 7.52 -3.55
N ASP A 255 8.07 7.46 -4.68
CA ASP A 255 7.43 8.62 -5.33
C ASP A 255 5.93 8.72 -5.01
N THR A 256 5.39 7.74 -4.28
CA THR A 256 4.00 7.74 -3.82
C THR A 256 3.87 8.55 -2.53
N VAL A 257 3.90 9.88 -2.67
CA VAL A 257 3.89 10.86 -1.56
C VAL A 257 2.75 10.62 -0.54
N ALA A 258 1.62 10.06 -0.97
CA ALA A 258 0.51 9.69 -0.09
C ALA A 258 0.95 8.81 1.11
N GLY A 259 1.96 7.94 0.92
CA GLY A 259 2.49 7.09 1.98
C GLY A 259 3.16 7.87 3.12
N ILE A 260 3.80 8.99 2.82
CA ILE A 260 4.48 9.85 3.82
C ILE A 260 3.45 10.43 4.80
N ALA A 261 2.38 11.04 4.26
CA ALA A 261 1.31 11.61 5.07
C ALA A 261 0.56 10.52 5.86
N PHE A 262 0.39 9.34 5.25
CA PHE A 262 -0.25 8.20 5.89
C PHE A 262 0.52 7.74 7.14
N VAL A 263 1.83 7.48 7.00
CA VAL A 263 2.67 7.06 8.14
C VAL A 263 2.66 8.12 9.23
N LYS A 264 2.86 9.40 8.89
CA LYS A 264 2.86 10.50 9.86
C LYS A 264 1.58 10.58 10.67
N LYS A 265 0.43 10.33 10.04
CA LYS A 265 -0.89 10.42 10.69
C LYS A 265 -1.20 9.24 11.60
N TYR A 266 -0.85 8.02 11.21
CA TYR A 266 -1.34 6.81 11.88
C TYR A 266 -0.28 6.05 12.68
N TYR A 267 1.01 6.30 12.46
CA TYR A 267 2.11 5.55 13.05
C TYR A 267 3.19 6.44 13.66
N GLY A 268 3.64 7.46 12.92
CA GLY A 268 4.75 8.32 13.30
C GLY A 268 6.12 7.66 13.12
N THR A 269 7.13 8.49 12.88
CA THR A 269 8.55 8.13 12.80
C THR A 269 9.34 9.12 13.65
N LYS A 270 10.51 8.70 14.16
CA LYS A 270 11.49 9.59 14.78
C LYS A 270 12.05 10.58 13.76
N ASP A 271 12.36 10.09 12.56
CA ASP A 271 12.80 10.94 11.46
C ASP A 271 11.63 11.77 10.90
N PRO A 272 11.88 12.94 10.29
CA PRO A 272 10.83 13.82 9.77
C PRO A 272 9.91 13.15 8.74
N VAL A 273 10.45 12.21 7.96
CA VAL A 273 9.73 11.44 6.94
C VAL A 273 10.21 9.98 6.91
N PRO A 274 9.32 9.02 6.58
CA PRO A 274 9.68 7.61 6.48
C PRO A 274 10.39 7.27 5.17
N GLY A 275 10.25 8.07 4.11
CA GLY A 275 10.75 7.76 2.77
C GLY A 275 11.23 9.00 2.03
N TYR A 276 12.06 8.76 1.02
CA TYR A 276 12.83 9.75 0.29
C TYR A 276 12.71 9.51 -1.22
N SER A 277 13.02 10.54 -1.99
CA SER A 277 13.18 10.47 -3.44
C SER A 277 14.28 11.42 -3.90
N VAL A 278 14.59 11.38 -5.19
CA VAL A 278 15.59 12.21 -5.86
C VAL A 278 14.95 12.84 -7.10
N PRO A 279 15.48 13.97 -7.61
CA PRO A 279 15.02 14.51 -8.88
C PRO A 279 15.10 13.46 -10.00
N ALA A 280 14.03 13.39 -10.79
CA ALA A 280 13.91 12.43 -11.88
C ALA A 280 13.20 13.07 -13.09
N ALA A 281 13.65 12.71 -14.28
CA ALA A 281 12.97 13.05 -15.53
C ALA A 281 11.84 12.04 -15.83
N GLU A 282 10.84 12.50 -16.57
CA GLU A 282 9.87 11.65 -17.28
C GLU A 282 9.87 11.98 -18.78
N HIS A 283 9.26 11.13 -19.62
CA HIS A 283 9.31 11.29 -21.07
C HIS A 283 8.85 12.67 -21.55
N SER A 284 7.88 13.30 -20.88
CA SER A 284 7.42 14.66 -21.26
C SER A 284 8.55 15.69 -21.19
N THR A 285 9.36 15.65 -20.13
CA THR A 285 10.47 16.59 -19.89
C THR A 285 11.63 16.42 -20.85
N ILE A 286 11.76 15.25 -21.48
CA ILE A 286 12.74 14.98 -22.54
C ILE A 286 12.16 15.35 -23.90
N THR A 287 11.00 14.77 -24.24
CA THR A 287 10.38 14.90 -25.56
C THR A 287 9.88 16.31 -25.89
N ALA A 288 9.62 17.16 -24.88
CA ALA A 288 9.28 18.57 -25.07
C ALA A 288 10.38 19.38 -25.79
N TRP A 289 11.63 18.91 -25.78
CA TRP A 289 12.73 19.54 -26.52
C TRP A 289 12.73 19.19 -28.01
N GLY A 290 11.93 18.18 -28.41
CA GLY A 290 11.98 17.59 -29.74
C GLY A 290 13.10 16.56 -29.87
N LYS A 291 12.92 15.59 -30.78
CA LYS A 291 13.82 14.44 -30.93
C LYS A 291 15.28 14.82 -31.18
N ASP A 292 15.51 15.78 -32.06
CA ASP A 292 16.87 16.22 -32.43
C ASP A 292 17.61 16.93 -31.29
N ARG A 293 16.92 17.18 -30.16
CA ARG A 293 17.45 17.90 -28.99
C ARG A 293 17.38 17.07 -27.71
N GLU A 294 17.32 15.74 -27.81
CA GLU A 294 17.40 14.84 -26.66
C GLU A 294 18.67 15.10 -25.82
N LYS A 295 19.82 15.30 -26.48
CA LYS A 295 21.07 15.72 -25.82
C LYS A 295 20.90 16.99 -25.00
N ASP A 296 20.25 18.02 -25.55
CA ASP A 296 20.09 19.30 -24.86
C ASP A 296 19.20 19.14 -23.62
N ALA A 297 18.16 18.31 -23.69
CA ALA A 297 17.32 17.98 -22.54
C ALA A 297 18.14 17.30 -21.43
N PHE A 298 18.94 16.30 -21.82
CA PHE A 298 19.83 15.57 -20.91
C PHE A 298 20.84 16.50 -20.23
N GLU A 299 21.56 17.29 -21.01
CA GLU A 299 22.54 18.29 -20.55
C GLU A 299 21.91 19.30 -19.59
N HIS A 300 20.73 19.83 -19.94
CA HIS A 300 20.00 20.76 -19.09
C HIS A 300 19.68 20.14 -17.73
N ILE A 301 19.09 18.94 -17.70
CA ILE A 301 18.63 18.30 -16.46
C ILE A 301 19.80 17.96 -15.53
N VAL A 302 20.87 17.35 -16.05
CA VAL A 302 22.02 16.98 -15.19
C VAL A 302 22.80 18.18 -14.68
N THR A 303 22.71 19.32 -15.39
CA THR A 303 23.25 20.61 -14.95
C THR A 303 22.38 21.25 -13.86
N GLN A 304 21.05 21.22 -13.99
CA GLN A 304 20.14 21.70 -12.95
C GLN A 304 20.30 20.91 -11.64
N PHE A 305 20.50 19.60 -11.74
CA PHE A 305 20.65 18.69 -10.60
C PHE A 305 22.08 18.16 -10.51
N SER A 306 23.08 19.05 -10.56
CA SER A 306 24.50 18.69 -10.57
C SER A 306 25.03 18.09 -9.26
N SER A 307 24.39 18.43 -8.13
CA SER A 307 24.90 18.15 -6.77
C SER A 307 24.04 17.16 -5.97
N VAL A 308 23.10 16.49 -6.64
CA VAL A 308 22.25 15.43 -6.07
C VAL A 308 22.17 14.25 -7.04
N PRO A 309 21.80 13.04 -6.60
CA PRO A 309 21.49 11.97 -7.54
C PRO A 309 20.36 12.42 -8.47
N VAL A 310 20.45 12.09 -9.76
CA VAL A 310 19.42 12.45 -10.74
C VAL A 310 19.12 11.25 -11.64
N SER A 311 17.85 10.88 -11.73
CA SER A 311 17.39 9.82 -12.63
C SER A 311 16.94 10.41 -13.96
N VAL A 312 17.47 9.93 -15.08
CA VAL A 312 17.09 10.44 -16.41
C VAL A 312 16.61 9.29 -17.29
N VAL A 313 15.33 9.31 -17.63
CA VAL A 313 14.74 8.39 -18.60
C VAL A 313 15.41 8.57 -19.96
N SER A 314 15.97 7.49 -20.48
CA SER A 314 16.89 7.54 -21.63
C SER A 314 16.40 6.70 -22.81
N ASP A 315 15.13 6.28 -22.83
CA ASP A 315 14.55 5.44 -23.87
C ASP A 315 13.45 6.14 -24.68
N SER A 316 13.40 7.48 -24.65
CA SER A 316 12.39 8.26 -25.39
C SER A 316 12.40 7.95 -26.89
N TYR A 317 13.57 7.63 -27.44
CA TYR A 317 13.74 7.26 -28.85
C TYR A 317 14.57 5.99 -29.04
N ASP A 318 15.80 5.94 -28.50
CA ASP A 318 16.67 4.77 -28.57
C ASP A 318 17.62 4.74 -27.36
N ILE A 319 17.34 3.83 -26.43
CA ILE A 319 18.12 3.64 -25.19
C ILE A 319 19.59 3.31 -25.44
N TYR A 320 19.91 2.59 -26.52
CA TYR A 320 21.27 2.18 -26.81
C TYR A 320 22.09 3.34 -27.37
N ASN A 321 21.49 4.14 -28.28
CA ASN A 321 22.11 5.37 -28.77
C ASN A 321 22.30 6.39 -27.62
N ALA A 322 21.28 6.57 -26.78
CA ALA A 322 21.36 7.47 -25.63
C ALA A 322 22.51 7.08 -24.68
N CYS A 323 22.66 5.79 -24.38
CA CYS A 323 23.76 5.31 -23.54
C CYS A 323 25.13 5.41 -24.21
N GLU A 324 25.25 5.00 -25.48
CA GLU A 324 26.55 4.90 -26.15
C GLU A 324 27.08 6.24 -26.65
N LYS A 325 26.22 7.03 -27.31
CA LYS A 325 26.60 8.25 -28.04
C LYS A 325 26.32 9.51 -27.23
N ILE A 326 25.14 9.63 -26.62
CA ILE A 326 24.82 10.85 -25.89
C ILE A 326 25.54 10.86 -24.53
N TRP A 327 25.24 9.91 -23.65
CA TRP A 327 25.91 9.81 -22.34
C TRP A 327 27.37 9.38 -22.45
N GLY A 328 27.64 8.41 -23.32
CA GLY A 328 28.96 7.79 -23.46
C GLY A 328 29.95 8.58 -24.31
N GLU A 329 29.54 9.60 -25.07
CA GLU A 329 30.42 10.45 -25.89
C GLU A 329 30.13 11.94 -25.64
N ASP A 330 29.00 12.47 -26.13
CA ASP A 330 28.72 13.92 -26.17
C ASP A 330 28.72 14.58 -24.78
N LEU A 331 28.00 13.98 -23.83
CA LEU A 331 27.81 14.48 -22.47
C LEU A 331 28.71 13.78 -21.46
N ARG A 332 29.62 12.90 -21.91
CA ARG A 332 30.47 12.10 -21.03
C ARG A 332 31.23 12.95 -20.03
N HIS A 333 31.74 14.09 -20.46
CA HIS A 333 32.50 15.02 -19.63
C HIS A 333 31.70 15.52 -18.41
N LEU A 334 30.40 15.79 -18.56
CA LEU A 334 29.52 16.18 -17.45
C LEU A 334 29.32 15.05 -16.45
N ILE A 335 29.31 13.80 -16.92
CA ILE A 335 29.11 12.62 -16.08
C ILE A 335 30.36 12.32 -15.25
N LEU A 336 31.54 12.42 -15.86
CA LEU A 336 32.83 12.24 -15.17
C LEU A 336 33.06 13.28 -14.07
N SER A 337 32.48 14.48 -14.20
CA SER A 337 32.62 15.55 -13.21
C SER A 337 31.69 15.43 -12.01
N ARG A 338 30.76 14.46 -11.99
CA ARG A 338 29.82 14.30 -10.88
C ARG A 338 30.48 13.62 -9.69
N THR A 339 30.00 13.90 -8.49
CA THR A 339 30.50 13.28 -7.25
C THR A 339 29.84 11.94 -6.99
N THR A 340 30.39 11.20 -6.03
CA THR A 340 29.87 9.91 -5.55
C THR A 340 28.50 10.04 -4.88
N GLU A 341 28.19 11.20 -4.32
CA GLU A 341 26.92 11.53 -3.66
C GLU A 341 25.85 11.99 -4.67
N ALA A 342 26.27 12.32 -5.89
CA ALA A 342 25.41 12.89 -6.92
C ALA A 342 25.45 12.11 -8.24
N PRO A 343 25.28 10.77 -8.25
CA PRO A 343 25.39 10.00 -9.49
C PRO A 343 24.31 10.36 -10.51
N LEU A 344 24.66 10.26 -11.79
CA LEU A 344 23.64 10.07 -12.83
C LEU A 344 23.10 8.65 -12.71
N ILE A 345 21.78 8.52 -12.70
CA ILE A 345 21.08 7.24 -12.72
C ILE A 345 20.35 7.13 -14.06
N ILE A 346 20.89 6.34 -14.98
CA ILE A 346 20.28 6.13 -16.30
C ILE A 346 19.07 5.20 -16.15
N ARG A 347 17.93 5.59 -16.71
CA ARG A 347 16.68 4.84 -16.62
C ARG A 347 16.21 4.34 -17.99
N PRO A 348 16.37 3.05 -18.32
CA PRO A 348 15.54 2.37 -19.31
C PRO A 348 14.09 2.18 -18.81
N ASP A 349 13.10 2.26 -19.69
CA ASP A 349 11.67 2.17 -19.35
C ASP A 349 10.83 1.39 -20.39
N SER A 350 11.48 0.58 -21.23
CA SER A 350 10.82 -0.24 -22.26
C SER A 350 11.70 -1.41 -22.72
N GLY A 351 11.08 -2.38 -23.41
CA GLY A 351 11.76 -3.57 -23.93
C GLY A 351 11.71 -4.78 -22.98
N ASN A 352 12.45 -5.85 -23.30
CA ASN A 352 12.62 -6.96 -22.35
C ASN A 352 13.49 -6.48 -21.16
N PRO A 353 13.02 -6.55 -19.91
CA PRO A 353 13.75 -5.94 -18.79
C PRO A 353 15.15 -6.51 -18.58
N LEU A 354 15.33 -7.83 -18.66
CA LEU A 354 16.63 -8.47 -18.47
C LEU A 354 17.60 -8.11 -19.59
N ASP A 355 17.17 -8.29 -20.85
CA ASP A 355 18.04 -8.05 -22.01
C ASP A 355 18.46 -6.58 -22.11
N THR A 356 17.53 -5.68 -21.82
CA THR A 356 17.77 -4.23 -21.84
C THR A 356 18.78 -3.84 -20.77
N VAL A 357 18.61 -4.30 -19.53
CA VAL A 357 19.54 -4.03 -18.43
C VAL A 357 20.95 -4.53 -18.77
N LEU A 358 21.09 -5.78 -19.25
CA LEU A 358 22.38 -6.34 -19.60
C LEU A 358 23.06 -5.56 -20.71
N LYS A 359 22.33 -5.21 -21.78
CA LYS A 359 22.88 -4.48 -22.91
C LYS A 359 23.26 -3.03 -22.53
N VAL A 360 22.47 -2.37 -21.70
CA VAL A 360 22.81 -1.04 -21.16
C VAL A 360 24.10 -1.11 -20.33
N LEU A 361 24.21 -2.06 -19.40
CA LEU A 361 25.42 -2.23 -18.60
C LEU A 361 26.66 -2.52 -19.47
N ASP A 362 26.53 -3.38 -20.48
CA ASP A 362 27.63 -3.69 -21.40
C ASP A 362 28.06 -2.48 -22.25
N ILE A 363 27.13 -1.62 -22.67
CA ILE A 363 27.44 -0.36 -23.37
C ILE A 363 28.18 0.57 -22.41
N LEU A 364 27.61 0.84 -21.23
CA LEU A 364 28.22 1.75 -20.26
C LEU A 364 29.59 1.25 -19.81
N GLY A 365 29.77 -0.07 -19.64
CA GLY A 365 31.04 -0.69 -19.31
C GLY A 365 32.14 -0.54 -20.37
N LYS A 366 31.77 -0.27 -21.62
CA LYS A 366 32.72 0.07 -22.70
C LYS A 366 33.04 1.57 -22.77
N LYS A 367 32.11 2.43 -22.35
CA LYS A 367 32.22 3.90 -22.44
C LYS A 367 32.80 4.54 -21.17
N PHE A 368 32.63 3.89 -20.02
CA PHE A 368 33.07 4.37 -18.71
C PHE A 368 34.07 3.41 -18.06
N PRO A 369 35.00 3.90 -17.25
CA PRO A 369 35.98 3.06 -16.59
C PRO A 369 35.30 2.18 -15.53
N ILE A 370 35.26 0.88 -15.77
CA ILE A 370 34.77 -0.09 -14.79
C ILE A 370 35.89 -0.58 -13.88
N THR A 371 35.52 -0.98 -12.67
CA THR A 371 36.38 -1.72 -11.76
C THR A 371 35.83 -3.12 -11.52
N GLU A 372 36.66 -4.01 -10.99
CA GLU A 372 36.22 -5.28 -10.44
C GLU A 372 36.24 -5.17 -8.91
N ASN A 373 35.13 -5.50 -8.24
CA ASN A 373 35.06 -5.45 -6.78
C ASN A 373 35.71 -6.69 -6.13
N SER A 374 35.77 -6.73 -4.80
CA SER A 374 36.41 -7.82 -4.05
C SER A 374 35.75 -9.20 -4.23
N LYS A 375 34.56 -9.27 -4.84
CA LYS A 375 33.84 -10.50 -5.18
C LYS A 375 34.02 -10.94 -6.64
N GLY A 376 34.80 -10.21 -7.43
CA GLY A 376 35.03 -10.52 -8.84
C GLY A 376 33.90 -10.09 -9.77
N TYR A 377 33.14 -9.06 -9.41
CA TYR A 377 32.05 -8.52 -10.22
C TYR A 377 32.36 -7.11 -10.73
N LYS A 378 31.94 -6.83 -11.96
CA LYS A 378 32.07 -5.52 -12.61
C LYS A 378 31.23 -4.47 -11.90
N LEU A 379 31.83 -3.30 -11.71
CA LEU A 379 31.26 -2.14 -11.05
C LEU A 379 31.47 -0.90 -11.92
N LEU A 380 30.39 -0.18 -12.20
CA LEU A 380 30.39 1.14 -12.83
C LEU A 380 31.04 2.16 -11.89
N PRO A 381 31.66 3.22 -12.43
CA PRO A 381 32.23 4.25 -11.59
C PRO A 381 31.15 4.89 -10.72
N PRO A 382 31.48 5.35 -9.50
CA PRO A 382 30.49 5.65 -8.46
C PRO A 382 29.53 6.81 -8.79
N TYR A 383 29.87 7.66 -9.77
CA TYR A 383 29.02 8.72 -10.29
C TYR A 383 28.00 8.26 -11.36
N LEU A 384 27.93 6.96 -11.68
CA LEU A 384 27.04 6.41 -12.70
C LEU A 384 26.36 5.12 -12.23
N ARG A 385 25.04 5.09 -12.27
CA ARG A 385 24.20 3.93 -11.91
C ARG A 385 23.06 3.75 -12.90
N VAL A 386 22.32 2.64 -12.76
CA VAL A 386 21.14 2.33 -13.56
C VAL A 386 19.93 2.15 -12.65
N ILE A 387 18.75 2.54 -13.11
CA ILE A 387 17.47 2.15 -12.50
C ILE A 387 16.54 1.54 -13.54
N GLN A 388 16.15 0.28 -13.35
CA GLN A 388 15.13 -0.37 -14.20
C GLN A 388 13.75 -0.10 -13.60
N GLY A 389 12.91 0.68 -14.28
CA GLY A 389 11.57 1.08 -13.80
C GLY A 389 10.40 0.36 -14.46
N ASP A 390 10.63 -0.23 -15.64
CA ASP A 390 9.59 -0.89 -16.43
C ASP A 390 9.55 -2.41 -16.20
N GLY A 391 8.35 -2.99 -16.27
CA GLY A 391 8.15 -4.44 -16.19
C GLY A 391 8.57 -5.11 -14.88
N VAL A 392 8.97 -4.36 -13.84
CA VAL A 392 9.49 -4.93 -12.58
C VAL A 392 8.36 -5.45 -11.70
N ASP A 393 8.34 -6.76 -11.51
CA ASP A 393 7.64 -7.49 -10.47
C ASP A 393 8.60 -8.46 -9.76
N ILE A 394 8.12 -9.22 -8.77
CA ILE A 394 8.98 -10.13 -8.01
C ILE A 394 9.70 -11.19 -8.87
N ASN A 395 9.11 -11.63 -9.98
CA ASN A 395 9.68 -12.68 -10.82
C ASN A 395 10.74 -12.10 -11.77
N THR A 396 10.40 -10.99 -12.43
CA THR A 396 11.32 -10.29 -13.34
C THR A 396 12.49 -9.67 -12.56
N LEU A 397 12.27 -9.18 -11.34
CA LEU A 397 13.35 -8.77 -10.43
C LEU A 397 14.36 -9.90 -10.22
N GLN A 398 13.87 -11.09 -9.88
CA GLN A 398 14.70 -12.30 -9.70
C GLN A 398 15.44 -12.69 -10.97
N GLU A 399 14.80 -12.59 -12.14
CA GLU A 399 15.43 -12.87 -13.43
C GLU A 399 16.55 -11.88 -13.75
N ILE A 400 16.32 -10.58 -13.53
CA ILE A 400 17.31 -9.52 -13.80
C ILE A 400 18.56 -9.71 -12.94
N VAL A 401 18.40 -9.85 -11.61
CA VAL A 401 19.57 -9.98 -10.72
C VAL A 401 20.35 -11.27 -10.94
N GLU A 402 19.68 -12.37 -11.30
CA GLU A 402 20.33 -13.62 -11.68
C GLU A 402 21.10 -13.46 -13.00
N GLY A 403 20.49 -12.86 -14.02
CA GLY A 403 21.16 -12.60 -15.29
C GLY A 403 22.37 -11.67 -15.14
N MET A 404 22.26 -10.62 -14.32
CA MET A 404 23.38 -9.75 -13.97
C MET A 404 24.51 -10.52 -13.30
N LYS A 405 24.20 -11.36 -12.31
CA LYS A 405 25.18 -12.21 -11.64
C LYS A 405 25.89 -13.14 -12.64
N GLN A 406 25.15 -13.82 -13.52
CA GLN A 406 25.72 -14.70 -14.54
C GLN A 406 26.65 -13.96 -15.50
N LYS A 407 26.34 -12.69 -15.82
CA LYS A 407 27.18 -11.81 -16.64
C LYS A 407 28.23 -11.05 -15.84
N LYS A 408 28.47 -11.39 -14.57
CA LYS A 408 29.49 -10.76 -13.71
C LYS A 408 29.28 -9.25 -13.52
N TRP A 409 28.03 -8.79 -13.46
CA TRP A 409 27.69 -7.42 -13.07
C TRP A 409 27.24 -7.41 -11.60
N SER A 410 27.83 -6.52 -10.79
CA SER A 410 27.41 -6.37 -9.39
C SER A 410 26.02 -5.75 -9.29
N ILE A 411 25.23 -6.17 -8.29
CA ILE A 411 23.92 -5.55 -8.01
C ILE A 411 24.09 -4.13 -7.44
N GLU A 412 25.29 -3.75 -7.00
CA GLU A 412 25.64 -2.36 -6.64
C GLU A 412 25.32 -1.36 -7.77
N ASN A 413 25.39 -1.81 -9.04
CA ASN A 413 25.17 -0.97 -10.21
C ASN A 413 23.72 -0.53 -10.43
N ILE A 414 22.76 -1.24 -9.84
CA ILE A 414 21.35 -1.10 -10.20
C ILE A 414 20.45 -0.85 -8.98
N ALA A 415 19.43 -0.04 -9.18
CA ALA A 415 18.21 0.01 -8.39
C ALA A 415 17.01 -0.35 -9.26
N PHE A 416 15.86 -0.61 -8.65
CA PHE A 416 14.64 -0.98 -9.35
C PHE A 416 13.51 -0.01 -8.97
N GLY A 417 12.73 0.42 -9.95
CA GLY A 417 11.44 1.06 -9.73
C GLY A 417 10.33 0.06 -10.02
N SER A 418 9.32 -0.06 -9.15
CA SER A 418 8.16 -0.91 -9.42
C SER A 418 6.87 -0.17 -9.09
N GLY A 419 5.94 -0.17 -10.06
CA GLY A 419 4.67 0.52 -9.95
C GLY A 419 3.49 -0.42 -9.68
N GLY A 420 2.70 -0.70 -10.72
CA GLY A 420 1.48 -1.51 -10.60
C GLY A 420 1.73 -2.91 -10.03
N ALA A 421 2.88 -3.53 -10.31
CA ALA A 421 3.19 -4.85 -9.75
C ALA A 421 3.49 -4.83 -8.25
N LEU A 422 4.03 -3.72 -7.73
CA LEU A 422 4.31 -3.53 -6.31
C LEU A 422 3.02 -3.26 -5.51
N LEU A 423 2.15 -2.39 -6.04
CA LEU A 423 1.01 -1.86 -5.28
C LEU A 423 -0.38 -2.29 -5.74
N GLN A 424 -0.56 -2.83 -6.95
CA GLN A 424 -1.90 -3.10 -7.53
C GLN A 424 -2.11 -4.55 -8.00
N LYS A 425 -1.09 -5.23 -8.54
CA LYS A 425 -1.15 -6.60 -9.07
C LYS A 425 -1.12 -7.65 -7.94
N LEU A 426 -1.93 -7.42 -6.91
CA LEU A 426 -2.01 -8.23 -5.69
C LEU A 426 -3.48 -8.47 -5.36
N THR A 427 -3.79 -9.66 -4.85
CA THR A 427 -5.14 -10.02 -4.44
C THR A 427 -5.12 -10.65 -3.05
N ARG A 428 -6.26 -10.60 -2.35
CA ARG A 428 -6.45 -11.23 -1.03
C ARG A 428 -6.06 -12.71 -1.03
N ASP A 429 -6.30 -13.39 -2.15
CA ASP A 429 -6.06 -14.83 -2.29
C ASP A 429 -4.59 -15.18 -2.52
N LEU A 430 -3.70 -14.21 -2.77
CA LEU A 430 -2.26 -14.46 -2.87
C LEU A 430 -1.70 -15.09 -1.58
N LEU A 431 -2.15 -14.58 -0.43
CA LEU A 431 -1.80 -15.08 0.90
C LEU A 431 -2.97 -15.78 1.60
N ASN A 432 -4.11 -15.93 0.91
CA ASN A 432 -5.36 -16.47 1.44
C ASN A 432 -5.79 -15.80 2.76
N CYS A 433 -5.64 -14.47 2.85
CA CYS A 433 -6.07 -13.66 4.00
C CYS A 433 -7.57 -13.85 4.26
N SER A 434 -7.94 -14.35 5.44
CA SER A 434 -9.31 -14.79 5.71
C SER A 434 -9.70 -14.56 7.16
N PHE A 435 -10.94 -14.12 7.36
CA PHE A 435 -11.59 -13.97 8.67
C PHE A 435 -12.65 -15.04 8.87
N LYS A 436 -12.75 -15.67 10.05
CA LYS A 436 -13.77 -16.70 10.35
C LYS A 436 -14.16 -16.71 11.81
N CYS A 437 -15.41 -17.05 12.09
CA CYS A 437 -15.85 -17.44 13.43
C CYS A 437 -15.25 -18.80 13.81
N SER A 438 -14.70 -18.90 15.01
CA SER A 438 -14.16 -20.14 15.57
C SER A 438 -14.78 -20.51 16.92
N TYR A 439 -15.45 -19.58 17.60
CA TYR A 439 -16.08 -19.84 18.90
C TYR A 439 -17.35 -19.02 19.09
N VAL A 440 -18.38 -19.63 19.69
CA VAL A 440 -19.60 -18.95 20.08
C VAL A 440 -20.01 -19.35 21.50
N VAL A 441 -20.77 -18.49 22.18
CA VAL A 441 -21.49 -18.87 23.42
C VAL A 441 -22.97 -18.79 23.15
N THR A 442 -23.67 -19.92 23.24
CA THR A 442 -25.11 -20.03 23.01
C THR A 442 -25.73 -20.77 24.20
N ASN A 443 -26.83 -20.25 24.77
CA ASN A 443 -27.43 -20.78 26.00
C ASN A 443 -26.42 -20.92 27.16
N GLY A 444 -25.47 -19.98 27.26
CA GLY A 444 -24.41 -20.00 28.28
C GLY A 444 -23.30 -21.04 28.06
N LEU A 445 -23.36 -21.84 26.99
CA LEU A 445 -22.36 -22.87 26.69
C LEU A 445 -21.44 -22.41 25.55
N GLY A 446 -20.13 -22.50 25.80
CA GLY A 446 -19.10 -22.26 24.80
C GLY A 446 -18.97 -23.43 23.82
N ILE A 447 -19.01 -23.14 22.52
CA ILE A 447 -18.95 -24.15 21.46
C ILE A 447 -17.84 -23.78 20.47
N ASN A 448 -16.96 -24.74 20.20
CA ASN A 448 -15.97 -24.63 19.13
C ASN A 448 -16.67 -24.82 17.78
N VAL A 449 -16.62 -23.82 16.91
CA VAL A 449 -17.22 -23.86 15.57
C VAL A 449 -16.13 -23.79 14.50
N PHE A 450 -16.38 -24.39 13.34
CA PHE A 450 -15.46 -24.36 12.21
C PHE A 450 -16.18 -24.75 10.91
N LYS A 451 -15.56 -24.44 9.78
CA LYS A 451 -15.94 -25.01 8.48
C LYS A 451 -14.89 -26.00 8.01
N ASP A 452 -15.31 -27.06 7.35
CA ASP A 452 -14.43 -28.05 6.73
C ASP A 452 -15.03 -28.55 5.40
N PRO A 453 -14.86 -27.78 4.30
CA PRO A 453 -15.47 -28.15 3.02
C PRO A 453 -14.83 -29.40 2.42
N VAL A 454 -15.63 -30.44 2.18
CA VAL A 454 -15.17 -31.73 1.64
C VAL A 454 -14.35 -31.62 0.35
N ALA A 455 -14.70 -30.68 -0.54
CA ALA A 455 -14.05 -30.49 -1.83
C ALA A 455 -12.77 -29.63 -1.77
N ASP A 456 -12.46 -28.99 -0.64
CA ASP A 456 -11.27 -28.14 -0.49
C ASP A 456 -10.79 -28.10 0.97
N PRO A 457 -9.97 -29.09 1.39
CA PRO A 457 -9.42 -29.14 2.74
C PRO A 457 -8.55 -27.92 3.11
N ASN A 458 -8.01 -27.17 2.13
CA ASN A 458 -7.28 -25.93 2.41
C ASN A 458 -8.19 -24.83 2.98
N LYS A 459 -9.52 -24.98 2.86
CA LYS A 459 -10.50 -24.05 3.41
C LYS A 459 -10.96 -24.39 4.82
N ARG A 460 -10.46 -25.47 5.43
CA ARG A 460 -10.72 -25.81 6.83
C ARG A 460 -10.30 -24.65 7.74
N SER A 461 -11.18 -24.24 8.66
CA SER A 461 -10.88 -23.19 9.64
C SER A 461 -10.49 -23.77 11.00
N LYS A 462 -9.84 -22.95 11.81
CA LYS A 462 -9.47 -23.25 13.20
C LYS A 462 -10.71 -23.32 14.10
N LYS A 463 -10.54 -23.97 15.26
CA LYS A 463 -11.60 -24.26 16.24
C LYS A 463 -11.37 -23.53 17.56
N GLY A 464 -12.45 -23.03 18.15
CA GLY A 464 -12.47 -22.49 19.51
C GLY A 464 -11.74 -21.16 19.69
N ARG A 465 -11.41 -20.86 20.95
CA ARG A 465 -10.59 -19.70 21.33
C ARG A 465 -9.15 -19.93 20.90
N LEU A 466 -8.52 -18.92 20.31
CA LEU A 466 -7.18 -18.99 19.75
C LEU A 466 -6.18 -18.12 20.52
N SER A 467 -4.93 -18.54 20.50
CA SER A 467 -3.78 -17.78 21.01
C SER A 467 -2.54 -18.10 20.17
N LEU A 468 -1.59 -17.16 20.10
CA LEU A 468 -0.36 -17.30 19.32
C LEU A 468 0.85 -17.36 20.25
N HIS A 469 1.72 -18.34 20.08
CA HIS A 469 2.84 -18.57 20.98
C HIS A 469 4.15 -18.82 20.24
N ARG A 470 5.26 -18.71 20.97
CA ARG A 470 6.56 -19.22 20.51
C ARG A 470 6.67 -20.70 20.82
N THR A 471 7.22 -21.48 19.89
CA THR A 471 7.63 -22.87 20.18
C THR A 471 8.99 -22.88 20.89
N PRO A 472 9.38 -24.00 21.54
CA PRO A 472 10.72 -24.13 22.13
C PRO A 472 11.88 -23.91 21.14
N ALA A 473 11.65 -24.17 19.85
CA ALA A 473 12.61 -23.93 18.78
C ALA A 473 12.62 -22.48 18.25
N GLY A 474 11.83 -21.57 18.85
CA GLY A 474 11.73 -20.17 18.44
C GLY A 474 10.74 -19.89 17.29
N ASN A 475 10.07 -20.92 16.74
CA ASN A 475 9.03 -20.77 15.72
C ASN A 475 7.71 -20.26 16.33
N PHE A 476 6.66 -20.17 15.52
CA PHE A 476 5.31 -19.78 15.96
C PHE A 476 4.33 -20.95 15.91
N VAL A 477 3.39 -20.95 16.86
CA VAL A 477 2.27 -21.89 16.87
C VAL A 477 0.99 -21.21 17.32
N THR A 478 -0.12 -21.50 16.62
CA THR A 478 -1.45 -21.12 17.07
C THR A 478 -2.06 -22.27 17.84
N LEU A 479 -2.36 -22.06 19.11
CA LEU A 479 -3.11 -23.01 19.93
C LEU A 479 -4.60 -22.78 19.74
N GLU A 480 -5.32 -23.87 19.46
CA GLU A 480 -6.76 -23.89 19.23
C GLU A 480 -7.52 -24.37 20.47
N GLU A 481 -8.85 -24.26 20.47
CA GLU A 481 -9.74 -24.84 21.49
C GLU A 481 -9.45 -24.35 22.93
N GLY A 482 -8.92 -23.13 23.09
CA GLY A 482 -8.59 -22.57 24.39
C GLY A 482 -7.33 -23.15 25.04
N LYS A 483 -6.55 -23.98 24.34
CA LYS A 483 -5.34 -24.63 24.89
C LYS A 483 -4.24 -23.66 25.31
N GLY A 484 -4.32 -22.39 24.91
CA GLY A 484 -3.45 -21.33 25.45
C GLY A 484 -3.62 -21.14 26.96
N ASP A 485 -4.80 -21.43 27.51
CA ASP A 485 -5.07 -21.31 28.95
C ASP A 485 -4.33 -22.40 29.78
N LEU A 486 -3.71 -23.40 29.12
CA LEU A 486 -2.86 -24.40 29.76
C LEU A 486 -1.44 -23.86 30.04
N GLU A 487 -1.07 -22.71 29.48
CA GLU A 487 0.21 -22.02 29.68
C GLU A 487 1.47 -22.83 29.33
N GLU A 488 1.33 -23.93 28.56
CA GLU A 488 2.44 -24.81 28.15
C GLU A 488 3.45 -24.17 27.18
N TYR A 489 3.04 -23.12 26.46
CA TYR A 489 3.86 -22.46 25.42
C TYR A 489 4.24 -21.00 25.80
N GLY A 490 4.13 -20.66 27.08
CA GLY A 490 4.41 -19.32 27.58
C GLY A 490 3.28 -18.34 27.27
N HIS A 491 3.65 -17.07 27.05
CA HIS A 491 2.68 -15.98 26.92
C HIS A 491 2.09 -15.89 25.51
N ASP A 492 0.79 -15.58 25.45
CA ASP A 492 0.12 -15.24 24.20
C ASP A 492 0.71 -13.94 23.61
N LEU A 493 1.08 -14.00 22.34
CA LEU A 493 1.64 -12.89 21.56
C LEU A 493 0.56 -11.95 21.04
N LEU A 494 -0.72 -12.31 21.14
CA LEU A 494 -1.82 -11.42 20.80
C LEU A 494 -2.07 -10.42 21.95
N HIS A 495 -1.95 -9.13 21.66
CA HIS A 495 -2.23 -8.06 22.62
C HIS A 495 -3.54 -7.37 22.30
N THR A 496 -4.32 -6.98 23.32
CA THR A 496 -5.48 -6.13 23.11
C THR A 496 -5.04 -4.79 22.51
N VAL A 497 -5.45 -4.53 21.26
CA VAL A 497 -5.16 -3.32 20.50
C VAL A 497 -6.38 -2.40 20.39
N PHE A 498 -7.57 -2.94 20.59
CA PHE A 498 -8.81 -2.20 20.60
C PHE A 498 -9.77 -2.78 21.65
N LYS A 499 -10.44 -1.91 22.42
CA LYS A 499 -11.50 -2.31 23.34
C LYS A 499 -12.51 -1.18 23.50
N ASN A 500 -13.80 -1.50 23.31
CA ASN A 500 -14.92 -0.60 23.59
C ASN A 500 -14.76 0.80 22.98
N GLY A 501 -14.44 0.86 21.68
CA GLY A 501 -14.26 2.11 20.93
C GLY A 501 -12.90 2.80 21.13
N LYS A 502 -11.96 2.21 21.89
CA LYS A 502 -10.65 2.82 22.17
C LYS A 502 -9.52 1.96 21.62
N VAL A 503 -8.54 2.60 21.00
CA VAL A 503 -7.24 1.96 20.70
C VAL A 503 -6.44 1.87 21.99
N THR A 504 -6.05 0.68 22.40
CA THR A 504 -5.39 0.40 23.70
C THR A 504 -3.89 0.17 23.59
N LYS A 505 -3.40 -0.15 22.39
CA LYS A 505 -1.98 -0.30 22.07
C LYS A 505 -1.71 0.20 20.66
N SER A 506 -0.58 0.85 20.47
CA SER A 506 -0.14 1.35 19.16
C SER A 506 1.36 1.13 19.00
N TYR A 507 1.80 1.06 17.76
CA TYR A 507 3.19 0.85 17.36
C TYR A 507 3.64 2.03 16.49
N SER A 508 4.84 2.54 16.77
CA SER A 508 5.50 3.49 15.87
C SER A 508 5.95 2.79 14.59
N PHE A 509 6.12 3.57 13.52
CA PHE A 509 6.60 3.00 12.26
C PHE A 509 8.04 2.48 12.36
N ASP A 510 8.84 3.03 13.28
CA ASP A 510 10.21 2.57 13.55
C ASP A 510 10.22 1.19 14.21
N GLU A 511 9.31 0.94 15.17
CA GLU A 511 9.12 -0.39 15.77
C GLU A 511 8.67 -1.42 14.71
N ILE A 512 7.75 -1.03 13.84
CA ILE A 512 7.26 -1.90 12.75
C ILE A 512 8.40 -2.28 11.81
N ARG A 513 9.22 -1.30 11.39
CA ARG A 513 10.43 -1.55 10.57
C ARG A 513 11.41 -2.48 11.28
N LYS A 514 11.64 -2.26 12.58
CA LYS A 514 12.52 -3.11 13.40
C LYS A 514 12.03 -4.56 13.43
N ASN A 515 10.73 -4.77 13.65
CA ASN A 515 10.12 -6.09 13.71
C ASN A 515 10.17 -6.83 12.35
N ALA A 516 10.09 -6.08 11.25
CA ALA A 516 10.03 -6.64 9.90
C ALA A 516 11.41 -6.88 9.24
N LYS A 517 12.52 -6.53 9.91
CA LYS A 517 13.89 -6.70 9.38
C LYS A 517 14.14 -8.13 8.88
N LEU A 518 14.99 -8.27 7.86
CA LEU A 518 15.47 -9.59 7.44
C LEU A 518 16.52 -10.10 8.44
N ASN A 519 16.57 -11.42 8.65
CA ASN A 519 17.60 -12.04 9.49
C ASN A 519 19.01 -11.72 8.96
N ILE A 520 19.20 -11.72 7.64
CA ILE A 520 20.48 -11.35 7.01
C ILE A 520 20.92 -9.91 7.33
N GLU A 521 19.98 -8.98 7.58
CA GLU A 521 20.30 -7.62 8.01
C GLU A 521 20.73 -7.57 9.49
N LEU A 522 20.31 -8.56 10.29
CA LEU A 522 20.71 -8.69 11.69
C LEU A 522 22.07 -9.39 11.83
N GLU A 523 22.37 -10.33 10.94
CA GLU A 523 23.64 -11.09 10.92
C GLU A 523 24.82 -10.27 10.40
N VAL A 524 24.58 -9.33 9.48
CA VAL A 524 25.62 -8.50 8.82
C VAL A 524 25.87 -7.17 9.56
N ALA A 525 25.03 -6.80 10.53
CA ALA A 525 25.24 -5.57 11.31
C ALA A 525 26.57 -5.66 12.09
N PRO A 526 27.46 -4.66 11.99
CA PRO A 526 28.69 -4.66 12.79
C PRO A 526 28.32 -4.66 14.28
N HIS A 527 28.89 -5.61 15.03
CA HIS A 527 28.78 -5.68 16.49
C HIS A 527 29.32 -4.43 17.18
#